data_AF-A0A897N2L9-F1
#
_entry.id   AF-A0A897N2L9-F1
#
_cell.length_a   1.000
_cell.length_b   1.000
_cell.length_c   1.000
_cell.angle_alpha   90.00
_cell.angle_beta   90.00
_cell.angle_gamma   90.00
#
_symmetry.space_group_name_H-M   'P 1'
#
loop_
_entity.id
_entity.type
_entity.pdbx_description
1 polymer ?
#
loop_
_entity_poly.entity_id
_entity_poly.type
_entity_poly.pdbx_seq_one_letter_code
_entity_poly.pdbx_strand_id
1 'polypeptide(L)'
;MTAVVPCPDPEDRPYNVTETAVLDQGQKLTAAFSPEGATTDARLPIVAMSKYPGATYEVRIDGETRYGPSQVPPTDIDDSTVTFIPAYQWNERVEAIVRNVDGGESRETTVQIIGWEEIER
;
A
#
# COMPACT_ATOMS: atom_id res chain seq x y z
N MET A 1 10.21 -11.46 -13.26
CA MET A 1 8.91 -10.83 -12.98
C MET A 1 7.98 -11.90 -12.46
N THR A 2 7.59 -11.82 -11.19
CA THR A 2 6.54 -12.69 -10.65
C THR A 2 5.20 -12.15 -11.15
N ALA A 3 4.39 -12.99 -11.78
CA ALA A 3 3.06 -12.58 -12.23
C ALA A 3 2.17 -12.26 -11.03
N VAL A 4 1.32 -11.23 -11.15
CA VAL A 4 0.23 -10.98 -10.21
C VAL A 4 -0.78 -12.12 -10.30
N VAL A 5 -1.32 -12.56 -9.16
CA VAL A 5 -2.30 -13.66 -9.09
C VAL A 5 -3.46 -13.25 -8.18
N PRO A 6 -4.72 -13.18 -8.66
CA PRO A 6 -5.12 -13.37 -10.06
C PRO A 6 -4.52 -12.30 -10.99
N CYS A 7 -4.54 -12.55 -12.29
CA CYS A 7 -4.22 -11.52 -13.27
C CYS A 7 -5.44 -10.61 -13.46
N PRO A 8 -5.25 -9.28 -13.62
CA PRO A 8 -6.35 -8.40 -13.99
C PRO A 8 -6.89 -8.73 -15.38
N ASP A 9 -8.20 -8.59 -15.55
CA ASP A 9 -8.83 -8.61 -16.86
C ASP A 9 -8.53 -7.29 -17.60
N PRO A 10 -8.51 -7.27 -18.95
CA PRO A 10 -8.23 -6.05 -19.71
C PRO A 10 -9.22 -4.91 -19.50
N GLU A 11 -10.41 -5.23 -18.98
CA GLU A 11 -11.49 -4.29 -18.69
C GLU A 11 -11.41 -3.75 -17.26
N ASP A 12 -10.67 -4.41 -16.37
CA ASP A 12 -10.53 -4.00 -14.97
C ASP A 12 -9.93 -2.60 -14.86
N ARG A 13 -10.40 -1.85 -13.88
CA ARG A 13 -9.98 -0.46 -13.70
C ARG A 13 -8.69 -0.42 -12.89
N PRO A 14 -7.57 0.09 -13.43
CA PRO A 14 -6.29 0.08 -12.72
C PRO A 14 -6.28 1.07 -11.55
N TYR A 15 -5.63 0.65 -10.47
CA TYR A 15 -5.24 1.49 -9.34
C TYR A 15 -3.74 1.74 -9.38
N ASN A 16 -3.36 3.01 -9.35
CA ASN A 16 -1.99 3.43 -9.11
C ASN A 16 -2.02 4.82 -8.48
N VAL A 17 -2.02 4.86 -7.15
CA VAL A 17 -2.24 6.09 -6.39
C VAL A 17 -1.17 6.23 -5.30
N THR A 18 -0.81 7.48 -5.03
CA THR A 18 0.22 7.82 -4.05
C THR A 18 -0.28 8.82 -3.03
N GLU A 19 0.29 8.77 -1.84
CA GLU A 19 0.14 9.79 -0.82
C GLU A 19 1.52 10.12 -0.23
N THR A 20 1.80 11.42 -0.07
CA THR A 20 3.10 11.92 0.37
C THR A 20 2.93 12.91 1.52
N ALA A 21 3.78 12.80 2.53
CA ALA A 21 3.86 13.76 3.62
C ALA A 21 5.29 13.87 4.16
N VAL A 22 5.61 14.99 4.81
CA VAL A 22 6.83 15.12 5.62
C VAL A 22 6.51 14.69 7.05
N LEU A 23 7.28 13.74 7.58
CA LEU A 23 7.13 13.19 8.93
C LEU A 23 8.28 13.62 9.83
N ASP A 24 7.97 14.42 10.85
CA ASP A 24 8.89 14.67 11.96
C ASP A 24 9.03 13.42 12.84
N GLN A 25 10.03 13.43 13.74
CA GLN A 25 10.21 12.36 14.70
C GLN A 25 8.94 12.16 15.56
N GLY A 26 8.51 10.90 15.69
CA GLY A 26 7.31 10.51 16.42
C GLY A 26 6.01 10.66 15.63
N GLN A 27 6.03 11.26 14.44
CA GLN A 27 4.85 11.35 13.58
C GLN A 27 4.63 10.09 12.75
N LYS A 28 3.42 9.99 12.21
CA LYS A 28 3.03 8.92 11.29
C LYS A 28 2.25 9.48 10.10
N LEU A 29 2.44 8.83 8.96
CA LEU A 29 1.54 8.89 7.82
C LEU A 29 0.58 7.70 7.89
N THR A 30 -0.71 7.92 7.68
CA THR A 30 -1.70 6.86 7.49
C THR A 30 -2.37 7.15 6.15
N ALA A 31 -1.77 6.62 5.09
CA ALA A 31 -2.29 6.77 3.75
C ALA A 31 -3.48 5.81 3.58
N ALA A 32 -4.62 6.36 3.20
CA ALA A 32 -5.86 5.62 3.18
C ALA A 32 -6.52 5.67 1.80
N PHE A 33 -6.74 4.48 1.26
CA PHE A 33 -7.28 4.31 -0.08
C PHE A 33 -8.58 3.54 0.00
N SER A 34 -9.58 4.04 -0.73
CA SER A 34 -10.86 3.36 -0.90
C SER A 34 -11.06 3.06 -2.40
N PRO A 35 -11.77 1.98 -2.74
CA PRO A 35 -12.33 1.82 -4.07
C PRO A 35 -13.11 3.08 -4.49
N GLU A 36 -13.00 3.47 -5.75
CA GLU A 36 -13.76 4.55 -6.38
C GLU A 36 -14.91 4.00 -7.23
N GLY A 37 -14.85 2.73 -7.63
CA GLY A 37 -15.87 2.03 -8.38
C GLY A 37 -17.13 1.76 -7.57
N ALA A 38 -18.23 1.47 -8.27
CA ALA A 38 -19.48 1.06 -7.64
C ALA A 38 -19.44 -0.38 -7.09
N THR A 39 -18.49 -1.18 -7.57
CA THR A 39 -18.25 -2.57 -7.13
C THR A 39 -17.24 -2.59 -5.98
N THR A 40 -17.41 -3.52 -5.04
CA THR A 40 -16.54 -3.66 -3.86
C THR A 40 -15.38 -4.62 -4.07
N ASP A 41 -15.11 -5.07 -5.29
CA ASP A 41 -14.13 -6.13 -5.55
C ASP A 41 -12.82 -5.55 -6.10
N ALA A 42 -11.98 -5.02 -5.20
CA ALA A 42 -10.65 -4.52 -5.55
C ALA A 42 -9.53 -5.49 -5.13
N ARG A 43 -8.40 -5.47 -5.84
CA ARG A 43 -7.26 -6.39 -5.69
C ARG A 43 -5.94 -5.67 -5.46
N LEU A 44 -5.20 -6.08 -4.41
CA LEU A 44 -3.95 -5.46 -3.94
C LEU A 44 -2.76 -6.40 -4.14
N PRO A 45 -2.07 -6.33 -5.28
CA PRO A 45 -0.81 -7.02 -5.46
C PRO A 45 0.37 -6.26 -4.82
N ILE A 46 0.35 -4.93 -4.81
CA ILE A 46 1.55 -4.11 -4.51
C ILE A 46 1.22 -2.99 -3.55
N VAL A 47 2.02 -2.90 -2.49
CA VAL A 47 2.10 -1.74 -1.59
C VAL A 47 3.56 -1.37 -1.43
N ALA A 48 3.91 -0.15 -1.82
CA ALA A 48 5.27 0.36 -1.79
C ALA A 48 5.36 1.60 -0.88
N MET A 49 6.47 1.72 -0.14
CA MET A 49 6.66 2.82 0.82
C MET A 49 8.12 3.25 0.88
N SER A 50 8.36 4.55 1.06
CA SER A 50 9.71 5.10 1.21
C SER A 50 10.47 4.43 2.37
N LYS A 51 11.64 3.86 2.07
CA LYS A 51 12.49 3.20 3.05
C LYS A 51 13.48 4.17 3.71
N TYR A 52 13.52 4.21 5.04
CA TYR A 52 14.59 4.89 5.79
C TYR A 52 14.82 4.29 7.18
N PRO A 53 16.03 4.41 7.74
CA PRO A 53 16.33 3.96 9.10
C PRO A 53 15.39 4.61 10.13
N GLY A 54 14.97 3.82 11.11
CA GLY A 54 14.09 4.31 12.17
C GLY A 54 12.64 4.51 11.76
N ALA A 55 12.22 3.96 10.62
CA ALA A 55 10.81 3.86 10.28
C ALA A 55 10.20 2.51 10.70
N THR A 56 8.90 2.50 10.94
CA THR A 56 8.10 1.26 11.00
C THR A 56 6.93 1.31 10.03
N TYR A 57 6.63 0.17 9.42
CA TYR A 57 5.67 0.01 8.34
C TYR A 57 4.59 -1.01 8.72
N GLU A 58 3.34 -0.71 8.37
CA GLU A 58 2.18 -1.55 8.62
C GLU A 58 1.18 -1.37 7.47
N VAL A 59 0.54 -2.46 7.05
CA VAL A 59 -0.56 -2.42 6.07
C VAL A 59 -1.78 -3.08 6.69
N ARG A 60 -2.90 -2.37 6.66
CA ARG A 60 -4.21 -2.88 7.02
C ARG A 60 -5.10 -2.91 5.80
N ILE A 61 -5.89 -3.97 5.67
CA ILE A 61 -6.87 -4.15 4.62
C ILE A 61 -8.18 -4.48 5.30
N ASP A 62 -9.21 -3.67 5.07
CA ASP A 62 -10.53 -3.77 5.69
C ASP A 62 -10.46 -3.92 7.22
N GLY A 63 -9.58 -3.12 7.85
CA GLY A 63 -9.37 -3.12 9.30
C GLY A 63 -8.45 -4.22 9.85
N GLU A 64 -8.11 -5.25 9.05
CA GLU A 64 -7.21 -6.33 9.46
C GLU A 64 -5.75 -6.02 9.11
N THR A 65 -4.82 -6.23 10.04
CA THR A 65 -3.39 -6.08 9.76
C THR A 65 -2.92 -7.24 8.86
N ARG A 66 -2.46 -6.91 7.65
CA ARG A 66 -1.92 -7.87 6.67
C ARG A 66 -0.40 -7.87 6.60
N TYR A 67 0.23 -6.76 7.01
CA TYR A 67 1.67 -6.64 7.06
C TYR A 67 2.09 -5.78 8.27
N GLY A 68 3.21 -6.16 8.88
CA GLY A 68 3.83 -5.40 9.96
C GLY A 68 3.13 -5.54 11.33
N PRO A 69 3.52 -4.71 12.31
CA PRO A 69 4.55 -3.67 12.22
C PRO A 69 5.94 -4.27 11.92
N SER A 70 6.67 -3.64 10.99
CA SER A 70 8.00 -4.08 10.52
C SER A 70 8.94 -2.89 10.35
N GLN A 71 10.25 -3.08 10.49
CA GLN A 71 11.28 -2.05 10.22
C GLN A 71 11.68 -1.97 8.73
N VAL A 72 11.14 -2.87 7.92
CA VAL A 72 11.36 -2.91 6.47
C VAL A 72 9.99 -2.76 5.83
N PRO A 73 9.84 -1.97 4.74
CA PRO A 73 8.56 -1.88 4.06
C PRO A 73 8.25 -3.18 3.31
N PRO A 74 6.98 -3.44 2.98
CA PRO A 74 6.60 -4.57 2.13
C PRO A 74 7.32 -4.55 0.78
N THR A 75 7.44 -3.36 0.19
CA THR A 75 8.16 -3.08 -1.05
C THR A 75 8.67 -1.64 -1.00
N ASP A 76 9.82 -1.36 -1.61
CA ASP A 76 10.39 0.00 -1.67
C ASP A 76 9.66 0.83 -2.72
N ILE A 77 9.56 2.16 -2.55
CA ILE A 77 8.81 3.04 -3.45
C ILE A 77 9.41 3.10 -4.87
N ASP A 78 10.69 2.78 -4.98
CA ASP A 78 11.45 2.72 -6.22
C ASP A 78 11.31 1.34 -6.93
N ASP A 79 10.63 0.39 -6.29
CA ASP A 79 10.44 -0.99 -6.75
C ASP A 79 8.94 -1.30 -6.92
N SER A 80 8.57 -1.85 -8.08
CA SER A 80 7.19 -2.27 -8.39
C SER A 80 7.01 -3.79 -8.31
N THR A 81 7.88 -4.46 -7.56
CA THR A 81 7.78 -5.91 -7.34
C THR A 81 6.50 -6.24 -6.55
N VAL A 82 5.87 -7.36 -6.94
CA VAL A 82 4.64 -7.85 -6.30
C VAL A 82 4.87 -8.12 -4.82
N THR A 83 4.08 -7.47 -3.97
CA THR A 83 4.12 -7.59 -2.50
C THR A 83 3.32 -8.80 -2.02
N PHE A 84 2.11 -8.98 -2.55
CA PHE A 84 1.14 -9.95 -2.08
C PHE A 84 0.81 -10.95 -3.18
N ILE A 85 1.05 -12.23 -2.89
CA ILE A 85 0.72 -13.35 -3.77
C ILE A 85 0.00 -14.41 -2.91
N PRO A 86 -1.29 -14.66 -3.13
CA PRO A 86 -2.17 -13.96 -4.07
C PRO A 86 -2.40 -12.49 -3.67
N ALA A 87 -2.85 -11.67 -4.63
CA ALA A 87 -3.29 -10.31 -4.40
C ALA A 87 -4.47 -10.31 -3.41
N TYR A 88 -4.42 -9.45 -2.40
CA TYR A 88 -5.50 -9.36 -1.43
C TYR A 88 -6.75 -8.75 -2.06
N GLN A 89 -7.92 -9.32 -1.76
CA GLN A 89 -9.17 -8.63 -2.00
C GLN A 89 -9.40 -7.58 -0.92
N TRP A 90 -9.97 -6.43 -1.28
CA TRP A 90 -10.46 -5.46 -0.32
C TRP A 90 -11.75 -4.81 -0.81
N ASN A 91 -12.60 -4.38 0.13
CA ASN A 91 -13.92 -3.83 -0.14
C ASN A 91 -14.08 -2.37 0.29
N GLU A 92 -13.45 -1.99 1.40
CA GLU A 92 -13.73 -0.71 2.04
C GLU A 92 -12.49 0.18 2.04
N ARG A 93 -11.38 -0.33 2.55
CA ARG A 93 -10.23 0.51 2.86
C ARG A 93 -8.92 -0.26 2.92
N VAL A 94 -7.90 0.29 2.29
CA VAL A 94 -6.50 -0.04 2.52
C VAL A 94 -5.86 1.09 3.31
N GLU A 95 -5.25 0.78 4.45
CA GLU A 95 -4.45 1.73 5.23
C GLU A 95 -2.99 1.30 5.21
N ALA A 96 -2.16 2.11 4.58
CA ALA A 96 -0.72 1.95 4.57
C ALA A 96 -0.09 2.98 5.51
N ILE A 97 0.64 2.47 6.49
CA ILE A 97 1.00 3.25 7.67
C ILE A 97 2.52 3.25 7.84
N VAL A 98 3.10 4.45 7.84
CA VAL A 98 4.53 4.67 8.07
C VAL A 98 4.69 5.52 9.33
N ARG A 99 5.60 5.13 10.23
CA ARG A 99 5.93 5.90 11.44
C ARG A 99 7.41 6.21 11.43
N ASN A 100 7.78 7.47 11.66
CA ASN A 100 9.16 7.86 11.93
C ASN A 100 9.41 7.69 13.44
N VAL A 101 9.90 6.53 13.86
CA VAL A 101 10.10 6.21 15.29
C VAL A 101 11.47 6.65 15.81
N ASP A 102 12.50 6.62 14.97
CA ASP A 102 13.88 6.92 15.36
C ASP A 102 14.72 7.48 14.21
N GLY A 103 14.42 8.71 13.82
CA GLY A 103 15.22 9.49 12.88
C GLY A 103 15.06 10.94 13.26
N GLY A 104 16.07 11.55 13.89
CA GLY A 104 16.03 12.94 14.36
C GLY A 104 15.86 14.01 13.27
N GLU A 105 15.66 13.60 12.02
CA GLU A 105 15.40 14.45 10.86
C GLU A 105 13.97 14.22 10.37
N SER A 106 13.32 15.28 9.91
CA SER A 106 12.07 15.19 9.17
C SER A 106 12.29 14.45 7.85
N ARG A 107 11.37 13.54 7.50
CA ARG A 107 11.49 12.69 6.30
C ARG A 107 10.29 12.88 5.39
N GLU A 108 10.53 13.28 4.15
CA GLU A 108 9.52 13.12 3.10
C GLU A 108 9.27 11.62 2.90
N THR A 109 8.01 11.22 3.03
CA THR A 109 7.57 9.83 3.04
C THR A 109 6.44 9.69 2.04
N THR A 110 6.63 8.82 1.06
CA THR A 110 5.62 8.49 0.06
C THR A 110 5.17 7.04 0.24
N VAL A 111 3.87 6.84 0.06
CA VAL A 111 3.22 5.54 -0.01
C VAL A 111 2.55 5.42 -1.37
N GLN A 112 2.61 4.24 -1.97
CA GLN A 112 1.93 3.91 -3.21
C GLN A 112 1.21 2.58 -3.06
N ILE A 113 0.00 2.50 -3.62
CA ILE A 113 -0.64 1.23 -3.91
C ILE A 113 -0.80 1.07 -5.43
N ILE A 114 -0.59 -0.15 -5.91
CA ILE A 114 -0.87 -0.54 -7.29
C ILE A 114 -1.78 -1.77 -7.24
N GLY A 115 -2.86 -1.75 -8.02
CA GLY A 115 -3.87 -2.79 -8.03
C GLY A 115 -4.91 -2.59 -9.12
N TRP A 116 -6.09 -3.14 -8.93
CA TRP A 116 -7.22 -2.93 -9.83
C TRP A 116 -8.56 -3.14 -9.12
N GLU A 117 -9.61 -2.53 -9.65
CA GLU A 117 -11.00 -2.85 -9.37
C GLU A 117 -11.54 -3.79 -10.45
N GLU A 118 -12.16 -4.87 -10.01
CA GLU A 118 -12.87 -5.80 -10.87
C GLU A 118 -14.18 -5.17 -11.34
N ILE A 119 -14.40 -5.13 -12.66
CA ILE A 119 -15.70 -4.74 -13.22
C ILE A 119 -16.59 -5.98 -13.22
N GLU A 120 -17.65 -5.98 -12.40
CA GLU A 120 -18.67 -7.03 -12.43
C GLU A 120 -19.21 -7.19 -13.86
N ARG A 121 -19.21 -8.43 -14.35
CA ARG A 121 -19.81 -8.81 -15.64
C ARG A 121 -21.26 -9.24 -15.48
#